data_AF-A0A3C0FSV8-F1
#
_entry.id   AF-A0A3C0FSV8-F1
#
_cell.length_a   1.000
_cell.length_b   1.000
_cell.length_c   1.000
_cell.angle_alpha   90.00
_cell.angle_beta   90.00
_cell.angle_gamma   90.00
#
_symmetry.space_group_name_H-M   'P 1'
#
loop_
_entity.id
_entity.type
_entity.pdbx_description
1 polymer ?
#
loop_
_entity_poly.entity_id
_entity_poly.type
_entity_poly.pdbx_seq_one_letter_code
_entity_poly.pdbx_strand_id
1 'polypeptide(L)'
;MTKKRARGRPKGTGIDDAARLERVADIMVKNPSQSATSAINRVIGSEYGRSITTEQEASIRRRLQRKWRVTCSERMEAARERLLELTPVRYQEPVNVLDQISGLHSYAKHINDSLRPAGLQQALEQAKNVTRVHDEIFEASGAKAFRQQVEQIRRLNDIMNPPALRHLREISERMRITFGRAGQ
;
A
#
# COMPACT_ATOMS: atom_id res chain seq x y z
N MET A 1 20.30 -48.71 -39.50
CA MET A 1 19.58 -47.42 -39.42
C MET A 1 19.42 -47.02 -37.95
N THR A 2 20.27 -46.12 -37.46
CA THR A 2 20.25 -45.65 -36.06
C THR A 2 19.18 -44.56 -35.90
N LYS A 3 18.14 -44.84 -35.10
CA LYS A 3 17.05 -43.89 -34.82
C LYS A 3 17.62 -42.65 -34.11
N LYS A 4 17.57 -41.49 -34.79
CA LYS A 4 17.92 -40.17 -34.22
C LYS A 4 17.08 -39.90 -32.97
N ARG A 5 17.72 -39.67 -31.83
CA ARG A 5 17.05 -39.24 -30.60
C ARG A 5 16.45 -37.85 -30.84
N ALA A 6 15.14 -37.71 -30.67
CA ALA A 6 14.45 -36.43 -30.79
C ALA A 6 15.02 -35.46 -29.74
N ARG A 7 15.76 -34.44 -30.18
CA ARG A 7 16.14 -33.32 -29.33
C ARG A 7 14.91 -32.45 -29.12
N GLY A 8 14.25 -32.64 -27.98
CA GLY A 8 13.13 -31.83 -27.53
C GLY A 8 12.76 -32.21 -26.11
N ARG A 9 12.51 -31.21 -25.24
CA ARG A 9 11.98 -31.44 -23.90
C ARG A 9 10.65 -32.23 -24.05
N PRO A 10 10.43 -33.31 -23.29
CA PRO A 10 9.20 -34.10 -23.40
C PRO A 10 7.97 -33.17 -23.29
N LYS A 11 7.06 -33.28 -24.27
CA LYS A 11 5.75 -32.62 -24.23
C LYS A 11 5.03 -33.14 -22.99
N GLY A 12 4.97 -32.34 -21.92
CA GLY A 12 4.24 -32.72 -20.71
C GLY A 12 4.83 -32.30 -19.37
N THR A 13 6.08 -31.81 -19.29
CA THR A 13 6.58 -31.25 -18.01
C THR A 13 6.10 -29.81 -17.81
N GLY A 14 4.79 -29.58 -17.91
CA GLY A 14 4.16 -28.34 -17.50
C GLY A 14 3.97 -28.44 -16.00
N ILE A 15 4.82 -27.77 -15.21
CA ILE A 15 4.63 -27.63 -13.76
C ILE A 15 3.17 -27.27 -13.52
N ASP A 16 2.48 -28.04 -12.69
CA ASP A 16 1.11 -27.72 -12.34
C ASP A 16 1.11 -26.44 -11.50
N ASP A 17 0.49 -25.41 -12.07
CA ASP A 17 0.37 -24.09 -11.48
C ASP A 17 -1.10 -23.75 -11.19
N ALA A 18 -2.04 -24.70 -11.35
CA ALA A 18 -3.48 -24.46 -11.19
C ALA A 18 -3.80 -23.86 -9.82
N ALA A 19 -3.34 -24.50 -8.74
CA ALA A 19 -3.54 -24.03 -7.36
C ALA A 19 -2.92 -22.65 -7.08
N ARG A 20 -1.87 -22.24 -7.82
CA ARG A 20 -1.29 -20.89 -7.70
C ARG A 20 -2.18 -19.86 -8.39
N LEU A 21 -2.69 -20.20 -9.57
CA LEU A 21 -3.56 -19.31 -10.36
C LEU A 21 -4.96 -19.16 -9.74
N GLU A 22 -5.49 -20.19 -9.07
CA GLU A 22 -6.69 -20.06 -8.23
C GLU A 22 -6.49 -19.05 -7.10
N ARG A 23 -5.39 -19.14 -6.34
CA ARG A 23 -5.07 -18.16 -5.30
C ARG A 23 -4.92 -16.75 -5.84
N VAL A 24 -4.35 -16.59 -7.05
CA VAL A 24 -4.30 -15.28 -7.74
C VAL A 24 -5.70 -14.74 -7.99
N ALA A 25 -6.60 -15.57 -8.51
CA ALA A 25 -7.99 -15.16 -8.76
C ALA A 25 -8.71 -14.79 -7.46
N ASP A 26 -8.55 -15.58 -6.40
CA ASP A 26 -9.15 -15.29 -5.10
C ASP A 26 -8.65 -13.96 -4.50
N ILE A 27 -7.35 -13.66 -4.65
CA ILE A 27 -6.78 -12.37 -4.21
C ILE A 27 -7.39 -11.20 -4.98
N MET A 28 -7.57 -11.36 -6.30
CA MET A 28 -8.14 -10.32 -7.17
C MET A 28 -9.64 -10.11 -6.94
N VAL A 29 -10.40 -11.17 -6.69
CA VAL A 29 -11.83 -11.04 -6.34
C VAL A 29 -12.01 -10.34 -5.00
N LYS A 30 -11.18 -10.67 -4.00
CA LYS A 30 -11.19 -9.98 -2.69
C LYS A 30 -10.70 -8.53 -2.76
N ASN A 31 -9.81 -8.21 -3.70
CA ASN A 31 -9.19 -6.89 -3.84
C ASN A 31 -9.20 -6.46 -5.31
N PRO A 32 -10.32 -5.95 -5.84
CA PRO A 32 -10.47 -5.64 -7.26
C PRO A 32 -9.55 -4.52 -7.76
N SER A 33 -8.99 -3.71 -6.86
CA SER A 33 -7.99 -2.68 -7.19
C SER A 33 -6.58 -3.24 -7.44
N GLN A 34 -6.31 -4.51 -7.09
CA GLN A 34 -4.99 -5.11 -7.28
C GLN A 34 -4.82 -5.65 -8.71
N SER A 35 -3.66 -5.36 -9.29
CA SER A 35 -3.28 -5.95 -10.58
C SER A 35 -2.92 -7.42 -10.45
N ALA A 36 -3.12 -8.18 -11.53
CA ALA A 36 -2.73 -9.59 -11.59
C ALA A 36 -1.23 -9.79 -11.29
N THR A 37 -0.36 -8.87 -11.72
CA THR A 37 1.07 -8.93 -11.41
C THR A 37 1.33 -8.79 -9.91
N SER A 38 0.61 -7.90 -9.23
CA SER A 38 0.72 -7.75 -7.77
C SER A 38 0.22 -8.99 -7.03
N ALA A 39 -0.91 -9.55 -7.45
CA ALA A 39 -1.45 -10.80 -6.91
C ALA A 39 -0.48 -11.99 -7.13
N ILE A 40 0.12 -12.12 -8.32
CA ILE A 40 1.14 -13.15 -8.62
C ILE A 40 2.37 -12.99 -7.71
N ASN A 41 2.88 -11.77 -7.55
CA ASN A 41 4.03 -11.51 -6.67
C ASN A 41 3.71 -11.89 -5.22
N ARG A 42 2.48 -11.63 -4.77
CA ARG A 42 2.01 -12.02 -3.44
C ARG A 42 1.96 -13.53 -3.28
N VAL A 43 1.45 -14.27 -4.26
CA VAL A 43 1.45 -15.75 -4.24
C VAL A 43 2.86 -16.30 -4.20
N ILE A 44 3.76 -15.82 -5.06
CA ILE A 44 5.17 -16.26 -5.09
C ILE A 44 5.86 -15.95 -3.75
N GLY A 45 5.69 -14.74 -3.23
CA GLY A 45 6.26 -14.32 -1.95
C GLY A 45 5.74 -15.16 -0.77
N SER A 46 4.45 -15.55 -0.81
CA SER A 46 3.85 -16.39 0.24
C SER A 46 4.30 -17.85 0.20
N GLU A 47 4.48 -18.43 -0.98
CA GLU A 47 4.77 -19.85 -1.14
C GLU A 47 6.27 -20.15 -1.07
N TYR A 48 7.08 -19.26 -1.62
CA TYR A 48 8.52 -19.47 -1.76
C TYR A 48 9.33 -18.54 -0.87
N GLY A 49 8.86 -17.35 -0.51
CA GLY A 49 9.60 -16.42 0.36
C GLY A 49 11.06 -16.25 -0.07
N ARG A 50 12.00 -16.51 0.84
CA ARG A 50 13.46 -16.48 0.59
C ARG A 50 14.07 -17.81 0.13
N SER A 51 13.25 -18.85 -0.08
CA SER A 51 13.73 -20.21 -0.41
C SER A 51 14.16 -20.38 -1.87
N ILE A 52 13.85 -19.42 -2.75
CA ILE A 52 14.19 -19.45 -4.17
C ILE A 52 15.12 -18.30 -4.53
N THR A 53 15.92 -18.52 -5.57
CA THR A 53 16.79 -17.46 -6.12
C THR A 53 15.97 -16.44 -6.91
N THR A 54 16.53 -15.24 -7.09
CA THR A 54 15.91 -14.17 -7.90
C THR A 54 15.60 -14.63 -9.33
N GLU A 55 16.45 -15.47 -9.91
CA GLU A 55 16.26 -16.02 -11.26
C GLU A 55 15.11 -17.02 -11.32
N GLN A 56 15.00 -17.89 -10.31
CA GLN A 56 13.88 -18.82 -10.17
C GLN A 56 12.56 -18.07 -10.00
N GLU A 57 12.56 -17.03 -9.18
CA GLU A 57 11.40 -16.16 -8.96
C GLU A 57 10.94 -15.51 -10.28
N ALA A 58 11.87 -14.93 -11.04
CA ALA A 58 11.57 -14.32 -12.34
C ALA A 58 11.02 -15.35 -13.34
N SER A 59 11.56 -16.57 -13.35
CA SER A 59 11.09 -17.67 -14.21
C SER A 59 9.67 -18.11 -13.85
N ILE A 60 9.37 -18.30 -12.56
CA ILE A 60 8.04 -18.65 -12.06
C ILE A 60 7.05 -17.53 -12.39
N ARG A 61 7.41 -16.27 -12.12
CA ARG A 61 6.57 -15.10 -12.42
C ARG A 61 6.19 -15.04 -13.90
N ARG A 62 7.15 -15.16 -14.82
CA ARG A 62 6.89 -15.17 -16.27
C ARG A 62 6.01 -16.33 -16.70
N ARG A 63 6.17 -17.50 -16.08
CA ARG A 63 5.35 -18.70 -16.37
C ARG A 63 3.91 -18.49 -15.91
N LEU A 64 3.71 -18.01 -14.68
CA LEU A 64 2.38 -17.71 -14.14
C LEU A 64 1.68 -16.61 -14.93
N GLN A 65 2.39 -15.54 -15.30
CA GLN A 65 1.83 -14.47 -16.15
C GLN A 65 1.36 -15.00 -17.51
N ARG A 66 2.14 -15.87 -18.16
CA ARG A 66 1.74 -16.48 -19.44
C ARG A 66 0.48 -17.34 -19.31
N LYS A 67 0.40 -18.19 -18.28
CA LYS A 67 -0.78 -19.02 -18.03
C LYS A 67 -1.99 -18.19 -17.65
N TRP A 68 -1.80 -17.18 -16.78
CA TRP A 68 -2.85 -16.28 -16.36
C TRP A 68 -3.52 -15.57 -17.53
N ARG A 69 -2.75 -15.08 -18.51
CA ARG A 69 -3.31 -14.43 -19.71
C ARG A 69 -4.31 -15.30 -20.48
N VAL A 70 -4.14 -16.62 -20.44
CA VAL A 70 -5.03 -17.57 -21.12
C VAL A 70 -6.24 -17.92 -20.25
N THR A 71 -6.02 -18.17 -18.95
CA THR A 71 -7.05 -18.73 -18.06
C THR A 71 -7.71 -17.70 -17.13
N CYS A 72 -7.44 -16.40 -17.29
CA CYS A 72 -7.90 -15.35 -16.37
C CYS A 72 -9.43 -15.32 -16.24
N SER A 73 -10.15 -15.34 -17.36
CA SER A 73 -11.62 -15.21 -17.37
C SER A 73 -12.27 -16.35 -16.58
N GLU A 74 -11.97 -17.60 -16.95
CA GLU A 74 -12.50 -18.81 -16.31
C GLU A 74 -12.19 -18.84 -14.80
N ARG A 75 -10.96 -18.47 -14.42
CA ARG A 75 -10.55 -18.51 -13.01
C ARG A 75 -11.17 -17.40 -12.17
N MET A 76 -11.40 -16.22 -12.75
CA MET A 76 -12.07 -15.10 -12.08
C MET A 76 -13.55 -15.39 -11.85
N GLU A 77 -14.22 -16.05 -12.81
CA GLU A 77 -15.60 -16.51 -12.67
C GLU A 77 -15.73 -17.55 -11.56
N ALA A 78 -14.92 -18.61 -11.63
CA ALA A 78 -14.89 -19.63 -10.58
C ALA A 78 -14.56 -19.05 -9.18
N ALA A 79 -13.71 -18.02 -9.11
CA ALA A 79 -13.39 -17.35 -7.85
C ALA A 79 -14.57 -16.52 -7.30
N ARG A 80 -15.40 -15.93 -8.18
CA ARG A 80 -16.62 -15.22 -7.77
C ARG A 80 -17.68 -16.19 -7.28
N GLU A 81 -17.85 -17.32 -7.95
CA GLU A 81 -18.76 -18.40 -7.51
C GLU A 81 -18.36 -18.91 -6.11
N ARG A 82 -17.07 -19.21 -5.90
CA ARG A 82 -16.56 -19.58 -4.57
C ARG A 82 -16.83 -18.54 -3.50
N LEU A 83 -16.77 -17.25 -3.83
CA LEU A 83 -17.08 -16.18 -2.87
C LEU A 83 -18.58 -16.15 -2.53
N LEU A 84 -19.45 -16.36 -3.51
CA LEU A 84 -20.91 -16.41 -3.33
C LEU A 84 -21.33 -17.61 -2.48
N GLU A 85 -20.71 -18.77 -2.65
CA GLU A 85 -20.96 -19.95 -1.81
C GLU A 85 -20.52 -19.75 -0.35
N LEU A 86 -19.45 -18.98 -0.13
CA LEU A 86 -18.94 -18.68 1.21
C LEU A 86 -19.71 -17.58 1.94
N THR A 87 -20.53 -16.79 1.25
CA THR A 87 -21.48 -15.91 1.92
C THR A 87 -22.68 -16.74 2.36
N PRO A 88 -22.80 -17.11 3.66
CA PRO A 88 -24.06 -17.66 4.12
C PRO A 88 -25.13 -16.61 3.80
N VAL A 89 -26.20 -17.04 3.12
CA VAL A 89 -27.43 -16.27 3.05
C VAL A 89 -27.81 -16.00 4.49
N ARG A 90 -27.47 -14.81 4.97
CA ARG A 90 -27.87 -14.34 6.30
C ARG A 90 -29.38 -14.24 6.16
N TYR A 91 -30.09 -15.24 6.67
CA TYR A 91 -31.52 -15.10 6.93
C TYR A 91 -31.62 -13.80 7.73
N GLN A 92 -32.10 -12.74 7.08
CA GLN A 92 -32.47 -11.54 7.80
C GLN A 92 -33.62 -12.02 8.67
N GLU A 93 -33.36 -12.13 9.98
CA GLU A 93 -34.44 -12.32 10.93
C GLU A 93 -35.50 -11.24 10.63
N PRO A 94 -36.80 -11.59 10.69
CA PRO A 94 -37.85 -10.61 10.47
C PRO A 94 -37.60 -9.44 11.41
N VAL A 95 -37.38 -8.26 10.81
CA VAL A 95 -37.05 -7.04 11.52
C VAL A 95 -38.17 -6.79 12.53
N ASN A 96 -37.85 -6.80 13.83
CA ASN A 96 -38.82 -6.49 14.86
C ASN A 96 -39.21 -5.02 14.71
N VAL A 97 -40.37 -4.77 14.10
CA VAL A 97 -40.88 -3.42 13.79
C VAL A 97 -40.96 -2.56 15.05
N LEU A 98 -41.20 -3.17 16.22
CA LEU A 98 -41.18 -2.47 17.52
C LEU A 98 -39.80 -1.92 17.90
N ASP A 99 -38.71 -2.62 17.58
CA ASP A 99 -37.36 -2.12 17.88
C ASP A 99 -36.97 -0.97 16.96
N GLN A 100 -37.42 -0.99 15.69
CA GLN A 100 -37.26 0.14 14.77
C GLN A 100 -38.04 1.38 15.22
N ILE A 101 -39.27 1.21 15.68
CA ILE A 101 -40.09 2.31 16.21
C ILE A 101 -39.44 2.90 17.47
N SER A 102 -38.94 2.04 18.36
CA SER A 102 -38.20 2.47 19.56
C SER A 102 -36.93 3.25 19.24
N GLY A 103 -36.18 2.82 18.22
CA GLY A 103 -35.00 3.52 17.73
C GLY A 103 -35.32 4.89 17.13
N LEU A 104 -36.37 4.98 16.30
CA LEU A 104 -36.85 6.23 15.72
C LEU A 104 -37.33 7.22 16.79
N HIS A 105 -38.02 6.75 17.82
CA HIS A 105 -38.49 7.60 18.91
C HIS A 105 -37.33 8.15 19.74
N SER A 106 -36.30 7.34 19.98
CA SER A 106 -35.08 7.75 20.68
C SER A 106 -34.30 8.80 19.87
N TYR A 107 -34.18 8.61 18.56
CA TYR A 107 -33.54 9.58 17.66
C TYR A 107 -34.29 10.92 17.59
N ALA A 108 -35.62 10.88 17.48
CA ALA A 108 -36.45 12.09 17.47
C ALA A 108 -36.34 12.89 18.78
N LYS A 109 -36.26 12.20 19.93
CA LYS A 109 -36.05 12.83 21.23
C LYS A 109 -34.68 13.52 21.31
N HIS A 110 -33.62 12.88 20.81
CA HIS A 110 -32.28 13.48 20.77
C HIS A 110 -32.22 14.72 19.88
N ILE A 111 -32.83 14.70 18.69
CA ILE A 111 -32.90 15.90 17.83
C ILE A 111 -33.63 17.04 18.57
N ASN A 112 -34.76 16.74 19.20
CA ASN A 112 -35.53 17.74 19.91
C ASN A 112 -34.77 18.33 21.11
N ASP A 113 -34.00 17.51 21.83
CA ASP A 113 -33.16 17.98 22.94
C ASP A 113 -31.92 18.77 22.44
N SER A 114 -31.36 18.43 21.28
CA SER A 114 -30.25 19.19 20.66
C SER A 114 -30.69 20.54 20.08
N LEU A 115 -31.96 20.70 19.71
CA LEU A 115 -32.54 21.96 19.22
C LEU A 115 -33.00 22.89 20.36
N ARG A 116 -32.96 22.42 21.62
CA ARG A 116 -33.23 23.28 22.79
C ARG A 116 -32.03 24.20 23.09
N PRO A 117 -32.26 25.38 23.68
CA PRO A 117 -31.19 26.37 23.95
C PRO A 117 -30.00 25.81 24.74
N ALA A 118 -30.25 24.88 25.66
CA ALA A 118 -29.20 24.22 26.45
C ALA A 118 -28.34 23.23 25.62
N GLY A 119 -28.94 22.52 24.65
CA GLY A 119 -28.23 21.61 23.75
C GLY A 119 -27.32 22.35 22.77
N LEU A 120 -27.76 23.52 22.29
CA LEU A 120 -26.96 24.40 21.44
C LEU A 120 -25.72 24.97 22.15
N GLN A 121 -25.85 25.33 23.44
CA GLN A 121 -24.71 25.79 24.24
C GLN A 121 -23.69 24.67 24.45
N GLN A 122 -24.16 23.46 24.72
CA GLN A 122 -23.28 22.30 24.90
C GLN A 122 -22.54 21.91 23.61
N ALA A 123 -23.22 21.99 22.46
CA ALA A 123 -22.61 21.78 21.15
C ALA A 123 -21.55 22.84 20.80
N LEU A 124 -21.80 24.11 21.16
CA LEU A 124 -20.84 25.20 20.98
C LEU A 124 -19.58 25.03 21.85
N GLU A 125 -19.72 24.58 23.09
CA GLU A 125 -18.58 24.29 23.97
C GLU A 125 -17.78 23.08 23.48
N GLN A 126 -18.44 22.03 22.98
CA GLN A 126 -17.76 20.90 22.35
C GLN A 126 -17.00 21.33 21.09
N ALA A 127 -17.60 22.18 20.26
CA ALA A 127 -16.94 22.71 19.06
C ALA A 127 -15.68 23.52 19.41
N LYS A 128 -15.74 24.40 20.42
CA LYS A 128 -14.56 25.16 20.88
C LYS A 128 -13.42 24.26 21.37
N ASN A 129 -13.74 23.18 22.09
CA ASN A 129 -12.74 22.24 22.56
C ASN A 129 -12.09 21.45 21.42
N VAL A 130 -12.86 21.08 20.39
CA VAL A 130 -12.33 20.39 19.20
C VAL A 130 -11.40 21.32 18.41
N THR A 131 -11.74 22.59 18.22
CA THR A 131 -10.86 23.55 17.53
C THR A 131 -9.53 23.73 18.28
N ARG A 132 -9.57 23.82 19.61
CA ARG A 132 -8.36 23.97 20.44
C ARG A 132 -7.43 22.76 20.33
N VAL A 133 -7.99 21.55 20.38
CA VAL A 133 -7.22 20.31 20.20
C VAL A 133 -6.65 20.20 18.78
N HIS A 134 -7.39 20.66 17.77
CA HIS A 134 -6.93 20.66 16.39
C HIS A 134 -5.73 21.60 16.17
N ASP A 135 -5.78 22.81 16.75
CA ASP A 135 -4.68 23.78 16.70
C ASP A 135 -3.44 23.27 17.45
N GLU A 136 -3.63 22.68 18.64
CA GLU A 136 -2.54 22.08 19.44
C GLU A 136 -1.87 20.90 18.70
N ILE A 137 -2.63 20.06 18.00
CA ILE A 137 -2.10 18.94 17.22
C ILE A 137 -1.37 19.42 15.97
N PHE A 138 -1.90 20.42 15.26
CA PHE A 138 -1.27 20.96 14.05
C PHE A 138 0.01 21.72 14.36
N GLU A 139 0.04 22.54 15.42
CA GLU A 139 1.27 23.23 15.85
C GLU A 139 2.32 22.26 16.41
N ALA A 140 1.92 21.30 17.26
CA ALA A 140 2.88 20.37 17.87
C ALA A 140 3.46 19.37 16.86
N SER A 141 2.67 18.89 15.89
CA SER A 141 3.11 17.93 14.87
C SER A 141 3.85 18.62 13.72
N GLY A 142 3.31 19.71 13.19
CA GLY A 142 3.89 20.44 12.06
C GLY A 142 5.23 21.08 12.40
N ALA A 143 5.34 21.78 13.53
CA ALA A 143 6.59 22.45 13.92
C ALA A 143 7.68 21.44 14.32
N LYS A 144 7.32 20.30 14.92
CA LYS A 144 8.28 19.25 15.28
C LYS A 144 8.80 18.51 14.05
N ALA A 145 7.93 18.17 13.11
CA ALA A 145 8.32 17.55 11.84
C ALA A 145 9.23 18.48 11.01
N PHE A 146 8.90 19.77 10.94
CA PHE A 146 9.72 20.76 10.24
C PHE A 146 11.10 20.92 10.87
N ARG A 147 11.20 21.01 12.21
CA ARG A 147 12.50 21.05 12.91
C ARG A 147 13.35 19.81 12.64
N GLN A 148 12.74 18.62 12.65
CA GLN A 148 13.45 17.38 12.34
C GLN A 148 13.93 17.34 10.88
N GLN A 149 13.13 17.84 9.95
CA GLN A 149 13.49 17.90 8.53
C GLN A 149 14.65 18.87 8.28
N VAL A 150 14.63 20.07 8.90
CA VAL A 150 15.74 21.03 8.81
C VAL A 150 17.04 20.45 9.36
N GLU A 151 16.97 19.70 10.46
CA GLU A 151 18.14 19.06 11.07
C GLU A 151 18.70 17.92 10.20
N GLN A 152 17.83 17.14 9.54
CA GLN A 152 18.26 16.14 8.56
C GLN A 152 18.94 16.78 7.35
N ILE A 153 18.42 17.91 6.86
CA ILE A 153 19.03 18.66 5.74
C ILE A 153 20.42 19.17 6.13
N ARG A 154 20.60 19.68 7.36
CA ARG A 154 21.92 20.08 7.85
C ARG A 154 22.91 18.91 7.88
N ARG A 155 22.50 17.77 8.44
CA ARG A 155 23.34 16.56 8.48
C ARG A 155 23.72 16.07 7.08
N LEU A 156 22.77 16.08 6.14
CA LEU A 156 23.03 15.72 4.75
C LEU A 156 24.03 16.69 4.10
N ASN A 157 23.90 17.99 4.36
CA ASN A 157 24.83 18.99 3.83
C ASN A 157 26.24 18.86 4.44
N ASP A 158 26.36 18.45 5.69
CA ASP A 158 27.66 18.19 6.32
C ASP A 158 28.34 16.93 5.77
N ILE A 159 27.57 15.93 5.34
CA ILE A 159 28.09 14.74 4.65
C ILE A 159 28.50 15.08 3.21
N MET A 160 27.68 15.86 2.49
CA MET A 160 27.94 16.19 1.09
C MET A 160 29.00 17.28 0.92
N ASN A 161 29.14 18.19 1.88
CA ASN A 161 30.13 19.28 1.89
C ASN A 161 30.79 19.38 3.27
N PRO A 162 31.63 18.39 3.64
CA PRO A 162 32.32 18.40 4.92
C PRO A 162 33.21 19.65 5.04
N PRO A 163 33.31 20.24 6.24
CA PRO A 163 34.03 21.50 6.46
C PRO A 163 35.49 21.44 5.99
N ALA A 164 36.14 20.27 6.08
CA ALA A 164 37.48 20.06 5.54
C ALA A 164 37.59 20.30 4.03
N LEU A 165 36.59 19.88 3.24
CA LEU A 165 36.56 20.13 1.79
C LEU A 165 36.25 21.59 1.45
N ARG A 166 35.51 22.31 2.32
CA ARG A 166 35.31 23.76 2.16
C ARG A 166 36.61 24.52 2.35
N HIS A 167 37.38 24.18 3.39
CA HIS A 167 38.69 24.78 3.62
C HIS A 167 39.68 24.49 2.49
N LEU A 168 39.70 23.26 1.96
CA LEU A 168 40.54 22.93 0.80
C LEU A 168 40.12 23.69 -0.46
N ARG A 169 38.80 23.89 -0.66
CA ARG A 169 38.29 24.70 -1.77
C ARG A 169 38.67 26.17 -1.63
N GLU A 170 38.53 26.74 -0.44
CA GLU A 170 38.95 28.12 -0.15
C GLU A 170 40.46 28.31 -0.31
N ILE A 171 41.27 27.36 0.13
CA ILE A 171 42.72 27.37 -0.06
C ILE A 171 43.06 27.29 -1.56
N SER A 172 42.39 26.42 -2.32
CA SER A 172 42.60 26.30 -3.77
C SER A 172 42.19 27.56 -4.54
N GLU A 173 41.09 28.21 -4.15
CA GLU A 173 40.61 29.43 -4.79
C GLU A 173 41.50 30.62 -4.45
N ARG A 174 41.99 30.70 -3.21
CA ARG A 174 43.00 31.70 -2.80
C ARG A 174 44.30 31.54 -3.58
N MET A 175 44.78 30.31 -3.77
CA MET A 175 45.95 30.02 -4.60
C MET A 175 45.71 30.38 -6.07
N ARG A 176 44.53 30.10 -6.62
CA ARG A 176 44.19 30.46 -8.00
C ARG A 176 44.22 31.98 -8.23
N ILE A 177 43.76 32.76 -7.25
CA ILE A 177 43.76 34.23 -7.32
C ILE A 177 45.19 34.80 -7.18
N THR A 178 46.04 34.22 -6.33
CA THR A 178 47.42 34.70 -6.14
C THR A 178 48.36 34.28 -7.28
N PHE A 179 48.21 33.08 -7.83
CA PHE A 179 49.07 32.59 -8.93
C PHE A 179 48.53 32.91 -10.33
N GLY A 180 47.23 33.18 -10.49
CA GLY A 180 46.62 33.60 -11.77
C GLY A 180 46.92 35.05 -12.19
N ARG A 181 47.57 35.83 -11.31
CA ARG A 181 47.91 37.24 -11.56
C ARG A 181 49.38 37.49 -11.91
N ALA A 182 50.19 36.44 -11.99
CA ALA A 182 51.63 36.51 -12.31
C ALA A 182 51.96 36.16 -13.78
N GLY A 183 50.96 36.14 -14.66
CA GLY A 183 51.09 35.74 -16.07
C GLY A 183 50.45 36.70 -17.09
N GLN A 184 50.31 37.98 -16.74
CA GLN A 184 50.04 39.06 -17.68
C GLN A 184 51.04 40.19 -17.47
#